data_AF-A0A120E697-F1
#
_entry.id   AF-A0A120E697-F1
#
_cell.length_a   1.000
_cell.length_b   1.000
_cell.length_c   1.000
_cell.angle_alpha   90.00
_cell.angle_beta   90.00
_cell.angle_gamma   90.00
#
_symmetry.space_group_name_H-M   'P 1'
#
loop_
_entity.id
_entity.type
_entity.pdbx_description
1 polymer ?
#
loop_
_entity_poly.entity_id
_entity_poly.type
_entity_poly.pdbx_seq_one_letter_code
_entity_poly.pdbx_strand_id
1 'polypeptide(L)'
;QTPAQQVLFSPADRYGLLGLLHTIKSSDPDQTMLALGTDLTNLGLDLGSSDNLYSTFITPWTDAKTAQMLNIEPEFTLPACYNVQPPPANTKIGNFSDETLFFIFYSQPRDAMQEMAAHELYKHNWRYHKELRLWLTKEAGSEPIQKTATYERGSYIFFDPVLWERVRKEFILHFESLCVLCL
;
A
#
# COMPACT_ATOMS: atom_id res chain seq x y z
N GLN A 1 -54.47 21.60 -29.31
CA GLN A 1 -54.66 20.68 -28.17
C GLN A 1 -56.14 20.36 -28.09
N THR A 2 -56.53 19.10 -28.25
CA THR A 2 -57.95 18.68 -28.21
C THR A 2 -58.39 18.35 -26.78
N PRO A 3 -59.62 18.68 -26.37
CA PRO A 3 -60.11 18.52 -24.98
C PRO A 3 -60.18 17.06 -24.50
N ALA A 4 -60.06 16.07 -25.38
CA ALA A 4 -60.03 14.65 -25.02
C ALA A 4 -58.74 14.18 -24.32
N GLN A 5 -57.65 14.97 -24.35
CA GLN A 5 -56.41 14.61 -23.64
C GLN A 5 -56.40 15.02 -22.16
N GLN A 6 -57.37 15.83 -21.69
CA GLN A 6 -57.44 16.28 -20.29
C GLN A 6 -58.05 15.25 -19.32
N VAL A 7 -58.56 14.11 -19.81
CA VAL A 7 -59.25 13.09 -18.99
C VAL A 7 -58.39 11.83 -18.74
N LEU A 8 -57.21 11.71 -19.36
CA LEU A 8 -56.39 10.49 -19.28
C LEU A 8 -55.34 10.47 -18.16
N PHE A 9 -55.23 11.54 -17.37
CA PHE A 9 -54.30 11.60 -16.25
C PHE A 9 -55.00 12.11 -14.99
N SER A 10 -55.31 11.17 -14.09
CA SER A 10 -55.73 11.47 -12.72
C SER A 10 -54.54 12.03 -11.94
N PRO A 11 -54.74 12.97 -10.98
CA PRO A 11 -53.69 13.38 -10.05
C PRO A 11 -53.07 12.20 -9.27
N ALA A 12 -53.75 11.06 -9.19
CA ALA A 12 -53.23 9.83 -8.60
C ALA A 12 -52.18 9.12 -9.48
N ASP A 13 -52.18 9.34 -10.80
CA ASP A 13 -51.33 8.61 -11.75
C ASP A 13 -49.83 8.91 -11.57
N ARG A 14 -49.51 10.07 -10.97
CA ARG A 14 -48.14 10.45 -10.59
C ARG A 14 -47.53 9.54 -9.51
N TYR A 15 -48.36 8.85 -8.73
CA TYR A 15 -47.95 7.90 -7.70
C TYR A 15 -48.05 6.44 -8.16
N GLY A 16 -48.50 6.21 -9.40
CA GLY A 16 -48.59 4.89 -10.02
C GLY A 16 -47.43 4.57 -10.96
N LEU A 17 -47.50 3.42 -11.63
CA LEU A 17 -46.44 2.95 -12.56
C LEU A 17 -46.24 3.88 -13.77
N LEU A 18 -47.30 4.58 -14.21
CA LEU A 18 -47.19 5.57 -15.29
C LEU A 18 -46.40 6.81 -14.83
N GLY A 19 -46.59 7.24 -13.58
CA GLY A 19 -45.79 8.27 -12.94
C GLY A 19 -44.32 7.87 -12.84
N LEU A 20 -44.05 6.64 -12.38
CA LEU A 20 -42.68 6.10 -12.32
C LEU A 20 -42.01 6.06 -13.70
N LEU A 21 -42.73 5.60 -14.73
CA LEU A 21 -42.22 5.56 -16.10
C LEU A 21 -41.91 6.96 -16.63
N HIS A 22 -42.73 7.95 -16.27
CA HIS A 22 -42.48 9.35 -16.61
C HIS A 22 -41.23 9.88 -15.89
N THR A 23 -41.04 9.57 -14.61
CA THR A 23 -39.85 9.95 -13.84
C THR A 23 -38.58 9.31 -14.42
N ILE A 24 -38.61 8.02 -14.78
CA ILE A 24 -37.46 7.33 -15.39
C ILE A 24 -37.09 7.90 -16.76
N LYS A 25 -38.08 8.36 -17.54
CA LYS A 25 -37.89 8.97 -18.86
C LYS A 25 -37.65 10.48 -18.81
N SER A 26 -37.65 11.08 -17.62
CA SER A 26 -37.39 12.50 -17.43
C SER A 26 -35.97 12.82 -17.91
N SER A 27 -35.79 14.01 -18.50
CA SER A 27 -34.47 14.51 -18.92
C SER A 27 -33.80 15.38 -17.85
N ASP A 28 -34.45 15.53 -16.69
CA ASP A 28 -33.92 16.27 -15.55
C ASP A 28 -32.86 15.42 -14.83
N PRO A 29 -31.59 15.87 -14.75
CA PRO A 29 -30.50 15.10 -14.15
C PRO A 29 -30.73 14.81 -12.65
N ASP A 30 -31.36 15.71 -11.91
CA ASP A 30 -31.57 15.53 -10.47
C ASP A 30 -32.65 14.48 -10.19
N GLN A 31 -33.75 14.52 -10.97
CA GLN A 31 -34.80 13.49 -10.89
C GLN A 31 -34.29 12.12 -11.36
N THR A 32 -33.44 12.12 -12.38
CA THR A 32 -32.82 10.89 -12.88
C THR A 32 -31.91 10.27 -11.82
N MET A 33 -31.09 11.08 -11.14
CA MET A 33 -30.23 10.62 -10.05
C MET A 33 -31.04 10.10 -8.86
N LEU A 34 -32.14 10.75 -8.48
CA LEU A 34 -33.00 10.28 -7.38
C LEU A 34 -33.78 9.00 -7.72
N ALA A 35 -34.18 8.82 -8.97
CA ALA A 35 -35.01 7.68 -9.40
C ALA A 35 -34.20 6.45 -9.82
N LEU A 36 -33.07 6.64 -10.51
CA LEU A 36 -32.19 5.56 -10.99
C LEU A 36 -31.03 5.28 -10.03
N GLY A 37 -30.63 6.28 -9.24
CA GLY A 37 -29.51 6.19 -8.31
C GLY A 37 -28.14 6.36 -8.98
N THR A 38 -27.11 6.08 -8.18
CA THR A 38 -25.71 6.00 -8.62
C THR A 38 -25.10 4.71 -8.09
N ASP A 39 -24.06 4.22 -8.77
CA ASP A 39 -23.30 3.07 -8.30
C ASP A 39 -22.43 3.47 -7.11
N LEU A 40 -22.79 2.96 -5.93
CA LEU A 40 -22.13 3.27 -4.67
C LEU A 40 -20.74 2.66 -4.55
N THR A 41 -20.42 1.64 -5.36
CA THR A 41 -19.06 1.05 -5.36
C THR A 41 -18.01 2.03 -5.87
N ASN A 42 -18.42 3.04 -6.64
CA ASN A 42 -17.54 4.12 -7.12
C ASN A 42 -17.31 5.23 -6.08
N LEU A 43 -17.95 5.16 -4.91
CA LEU A 43 -17.76 6.13 -3.82
C LEU A 43 -16.52 5.86 -2.97
N GLY A 44 -15.75 4.81 -3.30
CA GLY A 44 -14.51 4.51 -2.59
C GLY A 44 -14.67 3.90 -1.21
N LEU A 45 -15.83 3.28 -0.98
CA LEU A 45 -16.09 2.45 0.19
C LEU A 45 -16.08 0.99 -0.24
N ASP A 46 -15.37 0.15 0.51
CA ASP A 46 -15.39 -1.30 0.27
C ASP A 46 -16.66 -1.93 0.87
N LEU A 47 -17.77 -1.83 0.15
CA LEU A 47 -19.05 -2.41 0.59
C LEU A 47 -19.03 -3.95 0.70
N GLY A 48 -17.96 -4.61 0.25
CA GLY A 48 -17.76 -6.05 0.39
C GLY A 48 -16.97 -6.45 1.63
N SER A 49 -16.41 -5.51 2.40
CA SER A 49 -15.61 -5.83 3.58
C SER A 49 -16.47 -6.42 4.70
N SER A 50 -15.96 -7.45 5.39
CA SER A 50 -16.57 -7.97 6.62
C SER A 50 -16.37 -7.06 7.83
N ASP A 51 -15.44 -6.11 7.73
CA ASP A 51 -15.03 -5.21 8.81
C ASP A 51 -15.80 -3.88 8.79
N ASN A 52 -15.63 -3.09 9.85
CA ASN A 52 -16.24 -1.77 9.96
C ASN A 52 -15.58 -0.76 9.00
N LEU A 53 -16.40 -0.08 8.20
CA LEU A 53 -15.92 0.94 7.26
C LEU A 53 -15.50 2.26 7.90
N TYR A 54 -15.97 2.56 9.12
CA TYR A 54 -15.75 3.86 9.76
C TYR A 54 -14.29 4.10 10.16
N SER A 55 -13.51 3.04 10.38
CA SER A 55 -12.11 3.16 10.81
C SER A 55 -11.21 3.74 9.72
N THR A 56 -11.56 3.51 8.46
CA THR A 56 -10.87 4.01 7.26
C THR A 56 -11.67 5.09 6.54
N PHE A 57 -12.82 5.50 7.08
CA PHE A 57 -13.66 6.53 6.50
C PHE A 57 -13.07 7.92 6.77
N ILE A 58 -12.53 8.54 5.70
CA ILE A 58 -11.80 9.81 5.82
C ILE A 58 -12.77 11.00 5.82
N THR A 59 -13.39 11.27 4.67
CA THR A 59 -14.43 12.28 4.53
C THR A 59 -15.48 11.81 3.52
N PRO A 60 -16.72 12.35 3.57
CA PRO A 60 -17.74 12.08 2.56
C PRO A 60 -17.39 12.51 1.12
N TRP A 61 -16.32 13.27 0.92
CA TRP A 61 -15.92 13.81 -0.39
C TRP A 61 -14.64 13.18 -0.94
N THR A 62 -14.02 12.25 -0.21
CA THR A 62 -12.78 11.61 -0.64
C THR A 62 -13.10 10.47 -1.61
N ASP A 63 -12.47 10.46 -2.79
CA ASP A 63 -12.60 9.33 -3.71
C ASP A 63 -11.75 8.12 -3.25
N ALA A 64 -12.02 6.95 -3.83
CA ALA A 64 -11.37 5.67 -3.47
C ALA A 64 -9.83 5.75 -3.52
N LYS A 65 -9.30 6.39 -4.56
CA LYS A 65 -7.87 6.46 -4.85
C LYS A 65 -7.15 7.35 -3.86
N THR A 66 -7.74 8.52 -3.55
CA THR A 66 -7.23 9.45 -2.56
C THR A 66 -7.30 8.83 -1.17
N ALA A 67 -8.36 8.09 -0.86
CA ALA A 67 -8.49 7.40 0.43
C ALA A 67 -7.39 6.36 0.65
N GLN A 68 -7.07 5.55 -0.37
CA GLN A 68 -5.97 4.58 -0.32
C GLN A 68 -4.59 5.24 -0.18
N MET A 69 -4.38 6.44 -0.73
CA MET A 69 -3.09 7.14 -0.65
C MET A 69 -2.84 7.80 0.70
N LEU A 70 -3.88 8.17 1.45
CA LEU A 70 -3.74 8.94 2.69
C LEU A 70 -3.35 8.10 3.91
N ASN A 71 -3.45 6.76 3.83
CA ASN A 71 -3.04 5.79 4.86
C ASN A 71 -3.26 6.27 6.30
N ILE A 72 -4.51 6.68 6.61
CA ILE A 72 -4.85 7.31 7.88
C ILE A 72 -4.75 6.28 9.01
N GLU A 73 -3.95 6.61 10.01
CA GLU A 73 -3.85 5.81 11.22
C GLU A 73 -5.15 5.95 12.03
N PRO A 74 -5.85 4.85 12.34
CA PRO A 74 -7.07 4.90 13.12
C PRO A 74 -6.78 5.36 14.54
N GLU A 75 -7.79 5.91 15.22
CA GLU A 75 -7.66 6.24 16.64
C GLU A 75 -7.44 4.96 17.46
N PHE A 76 -6.38 4.95 18.26
CA PHE A 76 -6.07 3.85 19.19
C PHE A 76 -5.70 4.41 20.57
N THR A 77 -6.07 3.68 21.61
CA THR A 77 -5.69 4.00 22.99
C THR A 77 -4.70 2.96 23.49
N LEU A 78 -3.47 3.37 23.75
CA LEU A 78 -2.46 2.49 24.34
C LEU A 78 -2.69 2.35 25.85
N PRO A 79 -2.81 1.13 26.38
CA PRO A 79 -2.75 0.90 27.81
C PRO A 79 -1.44 1.41 28.42
N ALA A 80 -1.48 1.90 29.66
CA ALA A 80 -0.32 2.51 30.32
C ALA A 80 0.90 1.58 30.41
N CYS A 81 0.71 0.25 30.40
CA CYS A 81 1.80 -0.73 30.42
C CYS A 81 2.66 -0.76 29.15
N TYR A 82 2.20 -0.18 28.04
CA TYR A 82 3.02 -0.04 26.82
C TYR A 82 3.93 1.20 26.86
N ASN A 83 3.72 2.12 27.80
CA ASN A 83 4.56 3.31 27.97
C ASN A 83 5.83 2.97 28.78
N VAL A 84 6.68 2.15 28.20
CA VAL A 84 8.00 1.82 28.74
C VAL A 84 9.05 2.70 28.08
N GLN A 85 10.08 3.11 28.83
CA GLN A 85 11.28 3.71 28.25
C GLN A 85 12.31 2.62 27.97
N PRO A 86 12.44 2.14 26.73
CA PRO A 86 13.46 1.15 26.39
C PRO A 86 14.86 1.80 26.37
N PRO A 87 15.92 1.00 26.55
CA PRO A 87 17.28 1.44 26.27
C PRO A 87 17.43 1.93 24.82
N PRO A 88 18.33 2.89 24.54
CA PRO A 88 18.56 3.38 23.19
C PRO A 88 18.93 2.26 22.21
N ALA A 89 18.24 2.20 21.07
CA ALA A 89 18.38 1.11 20.09
C ALA A 89 19.81 0.98 19.52
N ASN A 90 20.50 2.11 19.35
CA ASN A 90 21.89 2.16 18.90
C ASN A 90 22.86 1.32 19.77
N THR A 91 22.59 1.17 21.07
CA THR A 91 23.41 0.36 21.99
C THR A 91 23.22 -1.15 21.81
N LYS A 92 22.13 -1.57 21.16
CA LYS A 92 21.74 -2.98 21.02
C LYS A 92 21.67 -3.46 19.56
N ILE A 93 22.00 -2.60 18.59
CA ILE A 93 21.77 -2.87 17.17
C ILE A 93 22.43 -4.16 16.67
N GLY A 94 23.62 -4.50 17.18
CA GLY A 94 24.32 -5.75 16.82
C GLY A 94 23.63 -7.03 17.30
N ASN A 95 22.57 -6.94 18.12
CA ASN A 95 21.76 -8.07 18.55
C ASN A 95 20.46 -8.21 17.73
N PHE A 96 20.18 -7.29 16.80
CA PHE A 96 18.97 -7.34 15.99
C PHE A 96 19.08 -8.36 14.87
N SER A 97 17.95 -8.96 14.52
CA SER A 97 17.84 -9.83 13.36
C SER A 97 17.96 -9.02 12.06
N ASP A 98 18.32 -9.68 10.97
CA ASP A 98 18.38 -9.06 9.64
C ASP A 98 17.07 -8.34 9.28
N GLU A 99 15.91 -8.92 9.60
CA GLU A 99 14.60 -8.32 9.33
C GLU A 99 14.40 -6.99 10.06
N THR A 100 14.78 -6.92 11.33
CA THR A 100 14.73 -5.67 12.10
C THR A 100 15.70 -4.64 11.54
N LEU A 101 16.88 -5.07 11.09
CA LEU A 101 17.85 -4.17 10.45
C LEU A 101 17.32 -3.65 9.10
N PHE A 102 16.64 -4.48 8.30
CA PHE A 102 15.95 -4.03 7.10
C PHE A 102 14.86 -3.01 7.43
N PHE A 103 14.09 -3.25 8.49
CA PHE A 103 13.04 -2.32 8.94
C PHE A 103 13.64 -0.95 9.27
N ILE A 104 14.69 -0.92 10.09
CA ILE A 104 15.40 0.32 10.42
C ILE A 104 15.92 1.01 9.16
N PHE A 105 16.55 0.25 8.25
CA PHE A 105 17.14 0.80 7.03
C PHE A 105 16.11 1.44 6.10
N TYR A 106 14.94 0.83 5.91
CA TYR A 106 13.90 1.33 5.00
C TYR A 106 12.94 2.34 5.64
N SER A 107 12.75 2.30 6.97
CA SER A 107 11.83 3.22 7.68
C SER A 107 12.47 4.55 8.11
N GLN A 108 13.80 4.61 8.25
CA GLN A 108 14.51 5.79 8.77
C GLN A 108 15.52 6.37 7.76
N PRO A 109 15.08 6.86 6.59
CA PRO A 109 16.00 7.40 5.60
C PRO A 109 16.72 8.66 6.12
N ARG A 110 18.04 8.74 5.88
CA ARG A 110 18.91 9.87 6.28
C ARG A 110 19.08 10.03 7.79
N ASP A 111 18.88 8.96 8.56
CA ASP A 111 19.12 8.90 10.00
C ASP A 111 20.42 8.14 10.30
N ALA A 112 21.10 8.46 11.40
CA ALA A 112 22.25 7.70 11.89
C ALA A 112 21.91 6.21 12.11
N MET A 113 20.67 5.89 12.50
CA MET A 113 20.22 4.50 12.66
C MET A 113 20.25 3.71 11.34
N GLN A 114 20.00 4.36 10.19
CA GLN A 114 20.10 3.71 8.88
C GLN A 114 21.53 3.30 8.56
N GLU A 115 22.51 4.17 8.83
CA GLU A 115 23.93 3.87 8.68
C GLU A 115 24.35 2.70 9.58
N MET A 116 23.96 2.73 10.86
CA MET A 116 24.29 1.66 11.79
C MET A 116 23.68 0.31 11.35
N ALA A 117 22.43 0.32 10.85
CA ALA A 117 21.80 -0.89 10.34
C ALA A 117 22.49 -1.42 9.07
N ALA A 118 22.87 -0.53 8.16
CA ALA A 118 23.62 -0.89 6.96
C ALA A 118 24.98 -1.52 7.31
N HIS A 119 25.65 -1.01 8.34
CA HIS A 119 26.92 -1.54 8.82
C HIS A 119 26.77 -2.96 9.39
N GLU A 120 25.75 -3.22 10.22
CA GLU A 120 25.49 -4.56 10.76
C GLU A 120 25.06 -5.54 9.65
N LEU A 121 24.20 -5.12 8.72
CA LEU A 121 23.86 -5.93 7.54
C LEU A 121 25.10 -6.31 6.73
N TYR A 122 26.04 -5.39 6.56
CA TYR A 122 27.30 -5.67 5.87
C TYR A 122 28.14 -6.73 6.57
N LYS A 123 28.21 -6.70 7.92
CA LYS A 123 28.85 -7.75 8.74
C LYS A 123 28.16 -9.09 8.60
N HIS A 124 26.84 -9.10 8.43
CA HIS A 124 26.03 -10.29 8.18
C HIS A 124 26.10 -10.77 6.71
N ASN A 125 27.07 -10.28 5.93
CA ASN A 125 27.31 -10.59 4.52
C ASN A 125 26.23 -10.09 3.54
N TRP A 126 25.35 -9.20 3.97
CA TRP A 126 24.46 -8.51 3.05
C TRP A 126 25.21 -7.41 2.28
N ARG A 127 24.82 -7.19 1.04
CA ARG A 127 25.36 -6.15 0.15
C ARG A 127 24.21 -5.37 -0.44
N TYR A 128 24.36 -4.06 -0.52
CA TYR A 128 23.32 -3.19 -1.06
C TYR A 128 23.58 -2.89 -2.54
N HIS A 129 22.58 -3.11 -3.38
CA HIS A 129 22.62 -2.80 -4.80
C HIS A 129 22.05 -1.40 -5.03
N LYS A 130 22.88 -0.45 -5.50
CA LYS A 130 22.54 0.98 -5.56
C LYS A 130 21.34 1.29 -6.47
N GLU A 131 21.30 0.64 -7.62
CA GLU A 131 20.24 0.88 -8.62
C GLU A 131 18.91 0.21 -8.24
N LEU A 132 18.94 -1.08 -7.89
CA LEU A 132 17.77 -1.82 -7.43
C LEU A 132 17.24 -1.32 -6.08
N ARG A 133 18.10 -0.72 -5.26
CA ARG A 133 17.82 -0.30 -3.87
C ARG A 133 17.41 -1.46 -2.96
N LEU A 134 17.99 -2.63 -3.21
CA LEU A 134 17.73 -3.86 -2.49
C LEU A 134 19.00 -4.40 -1.84
N TRP A 135 18.81 -5.01 -0.67
CA TRP A 135 19.83 -5.84 -0.04
C TRP A 135 19.81 -7.23 -0.64
N LEU A 136 21.01 -7.75 -0.92
CA LEU A 136 21.22 -9.11 -1.41
C LEU A 136 22.37 -9.80 -0.69
N THR A 137 22.29 -11.10 -0.56
CA THR A 137 23.38 -11.94 -0.06
C THR A 137 23.52 -13.17 -0.94
N LYS A 138 24.70 -13.76 -0.94
CA LYS A 138 24.96 -14.99 -1.70
C LYS A 138 24.29 -16.16 -0.99
N GLU A 139 23.63 -17.04 -1.74
CA GLU A 139 23.03 -18.24 -1.16
C GLU A 139 24.12 -19.14 -0.55
N ALA A 140 23.92 -19.54 0.72
CA ALA A 140 24.87 -20.38 1.44
C ALA A 140 25.07 -21.72 0.71
N GLY A 141 26.34 -22.10 0.52
CA GLY A 141 26.69 -23.33 -0.20
C GLY A 141 26.58 -23.26 -1.73
N SER A 142 26.18 -22.12 -2.30
CA SER A 142 26.23 -21.91 -3.75
C SER A 142 27.62 -21.42 -4.20
N GLU A 143 28.19 -22.03 -5.23
CA GLU A 143 29.35 -21.48 -5.93
C GLU A 143 28.89 -20.56 -7.06
N PRO A 144 29.61 -19.46 -7.35
CA PRO A 144 29.24 -18.61 -8.47
C PRO A 144 29.45 -19.41 -9.76
N ILE A 145 28.42 -19.45 -10.61
CA ILE A 145 28.45 -20.11 -11.92
C ILE A 145 29.59 -19.52 -12.77
N GLN A 146 29.80 -18.21 -12.64
CA GLN A 146 30.89 -17.50 -13.30
C GLN A 146 31.33 -16.32 -12.43
N LYS A 147 32.63 -16.11 -12.30
CA LYS A 147 33.20 -14.96 -11.60
C LYS A 147 34.34 -14.36 -12.41
N THR A 148 34.21 -13.07 -12.71
CA THR A 148 35.21 -12.26 -13.42
C THR A 148 35.70 -11.15 -12.48
N ALA A 149 36.67 -10.34 -12.90
CA ALA A 149 37.12 -9.18 -12.13
C ALA A 149 36.03 -8.09 -11.95
N THR A 150 35.04 -8.03 -12.84
CA THR A 150 34.03 -6.94 -12.89
C THR A 150 32.63 -7.37 -12.50
N TYR A 151 32.29 -8.66 -12.61
CA TYR A 151 30.98 -9.19 -12.25
C TYR A 151 31.07 -10.65 -11.80
N GLU A 152 30.03 -11.10 -11.12
CA GLU A 152 29.78 -12.50 -10.83
C GLU A 152 28.34 -12.89 -11.16
N ARG A 153 28.13 -14.13 -11.60
CA ARG A 153 26.83 -14.72 -11.86
C ARG A 153 26.61 -15.89 -10.92
N GLY A 154 25.48 -15.90 -10.22
CA GLY A 154 25.16 -16.95 -9.25
C GLY A 154 23.75 -16.83 -8.70
N SER A 155 23.47 -17.62 -7.67
CA SER A 155 22.21 -17.60 -6.92
C SER A 155 22.33 -16.67 -5.72
N TYR A 156 21.42 -15.70 -5.63
CA TYR A 156 21.37 -14.71 -4.56
C TYR A 156 20.00 -14.71 -3.90
N ILE A 157 19.99 -14.32 -2.64
CA ILE A 157 18.79 -14.04 -1.86
C ILE A 157 18.68 -12.52 -1.77
N PHE A 158 17.58 -11.97 -2.28
CA PHE A 158 17.21 -10.58 -2.15
C PHE A 158 16.20 -10.43 -1.01
N PHE A 159 16.22 -9.30 -0.31
CA PHE A 159 15.11 -8.90 0.54
C PHE A 159 14.22 -7.90 -0.21
N ASP A 160 12.94 -8.24 -0.36
CA ASP A 160 11.94 -7.38 -0.98
C ASP A 160 11.20 -6.58 0.11
N PRO A 161 11.39 -5.24 0.21
CA PRO A 161 10.76 -4.43 1.24
C PRO A 161 9.26 -4.18 1.00
N VAL A 162 8.74 -4.44 -0.21
CA VAL A 162 7.31 -4.26 -0.53
C VAL A 162 6.53 -5.49 -0.09
N LEU A 163 7.05 -6.68 -0.41
CA LEU A 163 6.45 -7.95 0.02
C LEU A 163 6.86 -8.37 1.43
N TRP A 164 7.92 -7.76 1.96
CA TRP A 164 8.54 -8.12 3.24
C TRP A 164 9.06 -9.56 3.29
N GLU A 165 9.64 -10.03 2.19
CA GLU A 165 10.06 -11.43 2.02
C GLU A 165 11.46 -11.57 1.41
N ARG A 166 12.08 -12.74 1.64
CA ARG A 166 13.35 -13.14 1.02
C ARG A 166 13.08 -13.89 -0.28
N VAL A 167 13.58 -13.37 -1.39
CA VAL A 167 13.36 -13.93 -2.73
C VAL A 167 14.68 -14.43 -3.31
N ARG A 168 14.73 -15.72 -3.65
CA ARG A 168 15.86 -16.34 -4.34
C ARG A 168 15.81 -16.04 -5.83
N LYS A 169 16.92 -15.59 -6.43
CA LYS A 169 17.04 -15.31 -7.86
C LYS A 169 18.44 -15.67 -8.37
N GLU A 170 18.50 -16.21 -9.59
CA GLU A 170 19.75 -16.16 -10.36
C GLU A 170 19.98 -14.73 -10.84
N PHE A 171 21.18 -14.21 -10.61
CA PHE A 171 21.49 -12.82 -10.91
C PHE A 171 22.94 -12.65 -11.39
N ILE A 172 23.14 -11.66 -12.25
CA ILE A 172 24.47 -11.19 -12.67
C ILE A 172 24.76 -9.92 -11.89
N LEU A 173 25.61 -10.04 -10.89
CA LEU A 173 26.00 -8.95 -10.01
C LEU A 173 27.24 -8.25 -10.56
N HIS A 174 27.05 -7.03 -11.04
CA HIS A 174 28.15 -6.12 -11.36
C HIS A 174 28.70 -5.51 -10.07
N PHE A 175 30.00 -5.64 -9.82
CA PHE A 175 30.61 -5.14 -8.58
C PHE A 175 30.54 -3.62 -8.46
N GLU A 176 30.48 -2.90 -9.58
CA GLU A 176 30.30 -1.45 -9.61
C GLU A 176 28.91 -1.01 -9.10
N SER A 177 27.89 -1.83 -9.29
CA SER A 177 26.52 -1.55 -8.82
C SER A 177 26.35 -1.77 -7.33
N LEU A 178 27.34 -2.41 -6.68
CA LEU A 178 27.37 -2.55 -5.22
C LEU A 178 27.78 -1.24 -4.54
N CYS A 179 27.15 -1.02 -3.40
CA CYS A 179 27.50 0.03 -2.48
C CYS A 179 28.58 -0.49 -1.52
N VAL A 180 29.79 0.06 -1.58
CA VAL A 180 30.89 -0.30 -0.67
C VAL A 180 30.84 0.53 0.62
N LEU A 181 30.28 1.73 0.52
CA LEU A 181 29.99 2.63 1.62
C LEU A 181 28.60 3.20 1.34
N CYS A 182 27.56 2.63 1.93
CA CYS A 182 26.22 3.23 1.90
C CYS A 182 26.07 4.31 2.96
N LEU A 183 27.06 5.21 2.96
CA LEU A 183 27.19 6.45 3.72
C LEU A 183 26.86 7.63 2.81
#